data_AF-A0A2C9VYH6-F1
#
_entry.id   AF-A0A2C9VYH6-F1
#
_cell.length_a   1.000
_cell.length_b   1.000
_cell.length_c   1.000
_cell.angle_alpha   90.00
_cell.angle_beta   90.00
_cell.angle_gamma   90.00
#
_symmetry.space_group_name_H-M   'P 1'
#
loop_
_entity.id
_entity.type
_entity.pdbx_description
1 polymer ?
#
loop_
_entity_poly.entity_id
_entity_poly.type
_entity_poly.pdbx_seq_one_letter_code
_entity_poly.pdbx_strand_id
1 'polypeptide(L)' 'MTRKRNAIVATGLLAFAAAGLSFPFYMASSRSRPVIDSSKPLPPQATFRGPYINTGSRDVGPDSQTYPKK' A
#
# COMPACT_ATOMS: atom_id res chain seq x y z
N MET A 1 -4.43 17.38 40.96
CA MET A 1 -4.72 16.05 40.35
C MET A 1 -4.17 14.95 41.25
N THR A 2 -4.90 13.85 41.46
CA THR A 2 -4.43 12.77 42.37
C THR A 2 -3.48 11.83 41.62
N ARG A 3 -2.37 11.41 42.24
CA ARG A 3 -1.36 10.52 41.60
C ARG A 3 -1.98 9.24 41.02
N LYS A 4 -2.99 8.68 41.69
CA LYS A 4 -3.76 7.51 41.23
C LYS A 4 -4.45 7.75 39.88
N ARG A 5 -5.08 8.91 39.68
CA ARG A 5 -5.75 9.25 38.41
C ARG A 5 -4.74 9.37 37.27
N ASN A 6 -3.60 9.99 37.53
CA ASN A 6 -2.53 10.11 36.52
C ASN A 6 -1.97 8.74 36.12
N ALA A 7 -1.80 7.82 37.07
CA ALA A 7 -1.36 6.46 36.78
C ALA A 7 -2.34 5.70 35.89
N ILE A 8 -3.65 5.79 36.18
CA ILE A 8 -4.70 5.16 35.35
C ILE A 8 -4.67 5.71 33.92
N VAL A 9 -4.60 7.03 33.77
CA VAL A 9 -4.55 7.68 32.45
C VAL A 9 -3.28 7.29 31.69
N ALA A 10 -2.12 7.31 32.34
CA ALA A 10 -0.84 6.95 31.72
C ALA A 10 -0.85 5.50 31.23
N THR A 11 -1.34 4.57 32.04
CA THR A 11 -1.47 3.15 31.65
C THR A 11 -2.42 2.98 30.47
N GLY A 12 -3.57 3.66 30.49
CA GLY A 12 -4.52 3.62 29.37
C GLY A 12 -3.90 4.16 28.07
N LEU A 13 -3.17 5.27 28.16
CA LEU A 13 -2.49 5.89 27.02
C LEU A 13 -1.41 4.97 26.44
N LEU A 14 -0.60 4.34 27.30
CA LEU A 14 0.42 3.39 26.90
C LEU A 14 -0.19 2.15 26.23
N ALA A 15 -1.23 1.57 26.82
CA ALA A 15 -1.91 0.41 26.25
C ALA A 15 -2.52 0.72 24.88
N PHE A 16 -3.19 1.87 24.74
CA PHE A 16 -3.78 2.31 23.48
C PHE A 16 -2.72 2.54 22.40
N ALA A 17 -1.64 3.27 22.74
CA ALA A 17 -0.55 3.53 21.81
C ALA A 17 0.16 2.24 21.38
N ALA A 18 0.44 1.33 22.31
CA ALA A 18 1.07 0.05 22.00
C ALA A 18 0.18 -0.81 21.08
N ALA A 19 -1.12 -0.87 21.34
CA ALA A 19 -2.06 -1.57 20.47
C ALA A 19 -2.14 -0.95 19.07
N GLY A 20 -2.27 0.38 18.98
CA GLY A 20 -2.33 1.09 17.69
C GLY A 20 -1.07 0.95 16.86
N LEU A 21 0.10 1.03 17.50
CA LEU A 21 1.39 0.89 16.82
C LEU A 21 1.69 -0.56 16.42
N SER A 22 1.25 -1.55 17.18
CA SER A 22 1.46 -2.98 16.85
C SER A 22 0.48 -3.52 15.81
N PHE A 23 -0.70 -2.90 15.67
CA PHE A 23 -1.74 -3.32 14.73
C PHE A 23 -1.26 -3.51 13.27
N PRO A 24 -0.54 -2.57 12.62
CA PRO A 24 -0.08 -2.77 11.25
C PRO A 24 0.88 -3.97 11.10
N PHE A 25 1.72 -4.22 12.11
CA PHE A 25 2.64 -5.37 12.10
C PHE A 25 1.89 -6.69 12.28
N TYR A 26 0.87 -6.73 13.13
CA TYR A 26 -0.02 -7.89 13.27
C TYR A 26 -0.73 -8.21 11.94
N MET A 27 -1.28 -7.18 11.28
CA MET A 27 -1.97 -7.34 10.00
C MET A 27 -1.01 -7.83 8.89
N ALA A 28 0.21 -7.27 8.81
CA ALA A 28 1.20 -7.66 7.81
C ALA A 28 1.79 -9.06 8.04
N SER A 29 1.93 -9.49 9.30
CA SER A 29 2.48 -10.81 9.66
C SER A 29 1.44 -11.93 9.65
N SER A 30 0.15 -11.60 9.55
CA SER A 30 -0.94 -12.57 9.47
C SER A 30 -0.87 -13.39 8.17
N ARG A 31 -0.13 -14.50 8.23
CA ARG A 31 0.09 -15.46 7.13
C ARG A 31 -1.19 -16.13 6.62
N SER A 32 -2.27 -16.11 7.39
CA SER A 32 -3.51 -16.80 7.05
C SER A 32 -4.36 -16.07 6.02
N ARG A 33 -4.13 -14.75 5.81
CA ARG A 33 -4.82 -13.93 4.81
C ARG A 33 -3.87 -12.84 4.29
N PRO A 34 -2.84 -13.20 3.50
CA PRO A 34 -1.97 -12.20 2.93
C PRO A 34 -2.81 -11.25 2.05
N VAL A 35 -2.66 -9.94 2.28
CA VAL A 35 -3.33 -8.91 1.46
C VAL A 35 -2.94 -9.05 -0.01
N ILE A 36 -1.71 -9.52 -0.26
CA ILE A 36 -1.18 -9.83 -1.59
C ILE A 36 -0.81 -11.30 -1.62
N ASP A 37 -1.57 -12.07 -2.39
CA ASP A 37 -1.27 -13.47 -2.66
C ASP A 37 -0.24 -13.57 -3.79
N SER A 38 1.01 -13.90 -3.46
CA SER A 38 2.09 -14.04 -4.45
C SER A 38 1.92 -15.24 -5.38
N SER A 39 1.03 -16.18 -5.06
CA SER A 39 0.71 -17.31 -5.94
C SER A 39 -0.27 -16.92 -7.05
N LYS A 40 -0.96 -15.77 -6.91
CA LYS A 40 -1.91 -15.27 -7.89
C LYS A 40 -1.25 -14.27 -8.83
N PRO A 41 -1.57 -14.30 -10.13
CA PRO A 41 -1.14 -13.26 -11.05
C PRO A 41 -1.66 -11.90 -10.58
N LEU A 42 -0.85 -10.86 -10.79
CA LEU A 42 -1.25 -9.49 -10.52
C LEU A 42 -2.55 -9.15 -11.28
N PRO A 43 -3.44 -8.33 -10.70
CA PRO A 43 -4.67 -7.94 -11.39
C PRO A 43 -4.32 -7.26 -12.72
N PRO A 44 -5.19 -7.37 -13.74
CA PRO A 44 -4.91 -6.77 -15.03
C PRO A 44 -4.62 -5.27 -14.93
N GLN A 45 -5.23 -4.53 -13.99
CA GLN A 45 -4.95 -3.12 -13.75
C GLN A 45 -3.51 -2.84 -13.28
N ALA A 46 -2.87 -3.82 -12.61
CA ALA A 46 -1.46 -3.75 -12.20
C ALA A 46 -0.49 -4.33 -13.25
N THR A 47 -1.01 -5.12 -14.20
CA THR A 47 -0.21 -5.82 -15.23
C THR A 47 -0.36 -5.23 -16.62
N PHE A 48 -1.44 -4.49 -16.89
CA PHE A 48 -1.69 -3.79 -18.14
C PHE A 48 -0.68 -2.65 -18.27
N ARG A 49 0.48 -3.02 -18.79
CA ARG A 49 1.36 -2.09 -19.45
C ARG A 49 0.71 -1.83 -20.80
N GLY A 50 -0.01 -0.71 -20.90
CA GLY A 50 -0.29 -0.14 -22.21
C GLY A 50 1.03 0.00 -22.99
N PRO A 51 1.02 0.08 -24.33
CA PRO A 51 2.25 0.08 -25.14
C PRO A 51 3.30 1.11 -24.71
N TYR A 52 2.87 2.12 -23.95
CA TYR A 52 3.66 3.28 -23.53
C TYR A 52 3.64 3.52 -22.00
N ILE A 53 3.04 2.61 -21.21
CA ILE A 53 2.96 2.76 -19.75
C ILE A 53 4.23 2.18 -19.11
N ASN A 54 4.94 3.04 -18.35
CA ASN A 54 6.21 2.82 -17.63
C ASN A 54 7.53 3.10 -18.39
N THR A 55 7.53 3.70 -19.57
CA THR A 55 8.80 4.04 -20.24
C THR A 55 9.38 5.38 -19.78
N GLY A 56 8.54 6.28 -19.24
CA GLY A 56 8.92 7.68 -18.92
C GLY A 56 9.39 8.49 -20.14
N SER A 57 9.49 7.87 -21.31
CA SER A 57 10.02 8.41 -22.54
C SER A 57 8.84 8.84 -23.41
N ARG A 58 8.89 10.09 -23.87
CA ARG A 58 7.98 10.62 -24.90
C ARG A 58 8.27 10.03 -26.29
N ASP A 59 9.36 9.29 -26.43
CA ASP A 59 9.86 8.78 -27.71
C ASP A 59 9.32 7.37 -28.01
N VAL A 60 8.72 6.72 -27.01
CA VAL A 60 8.02 5.44 -27.19
C VAL A 60 6.54 5.78 -27.32
N GLY A 61 6.12 5.92 -28.58
CA GLY A 61 4.80 6.31 -29.07
C GLY A 61 4.70 5.95 -30.56
N PRO A 62 3.51 5.85 -31.19
CA PRO A 62 3.43 5.67 -32.63
C PRO A 62 4.02 6.94 -33.27
N ASP A 63 5.05 6.80 -34.10
CA ASP A 63 5.67 7.93 -34.78
C ASP A 63 4.61 8.67 -35.60
N SER A 64 4.58 10.00 -35.42
CA SER A 64 3.77 10.94 -36.17
C SER A 64 3.90 10.79 -37.70
N GLN A 65 5.01 10.22 -38.18
CA GLN A 65 5.24 9.96 -39.60
C GLN A 65 4.60 8.66 -40.09
N THR A 66 4.36 7.68 -39.22
CA THR A 66 3.86 6.35 -39.63
C THR A 66 2.34 6.22 -39.57
N TYR A 67 1.67 7.06 -38.77
CA TYR A 67 0.21 7.02 -38.62
C TYR A 67 -0.44 8.34 -39.06
N PRO A 68 -1.01 8.42 -40.28
CA PRO A 68 -1.82 9.58 -40.64
C PRO A 68 -3.07 9.60 -39.75
N LYS A 69 -3.26 10.71 -39.02
CA LYS A 69 -4.55 10.97 -38.37
C LYS A 69 -5.62 11.07 -39.46
N LYS A 70 -6.55 10.12 -39.45
CA LYS A 70 -7.83 10.25 -40.16
C LYS A 70 -8.70 11.29 -39.48
#